data_AF-A0A7Y5FGU9-F1
#
_entry.id   AF-A0A7Y5FGU9-F1
#
_cell.length_a   1.000
_cell.length_b   1.000
_cell.length_c   1.000
_cell.angle_alpha   90.00
_cell.angle_beta   90.00
_cell.angle_gamma   90.00
#
_symmetry.space_group_name_H-M   'P 1'
#
loop_
_entity.id
_entity.type
_entity.pdbx_description
1 polymer ?
#
loop_
_entity_poly.entity_id
_entity_poly.type
_entity_poly.pdbx_seq_one_letter_code
_entity_poly.pdbx_strand_id
1 'polypeptide(L)'
;MLRKFIGCSPYLLAVFMARVDLYAQASFTATERLQGYRASGEEVIFVFDEALYGVKPRQVQVTGEMRGWSQEMADQAWALQREQVAATVWTLAVLPAKVPKLVPGMQFKFRIDEGEWLPVPVAAPNQKAGNLVFKPEEKVLRLSAELVNPHYVRLLISGSKQELSLNAADYRLVQADGHVIPVAAVLRVTPAELHLHVDAALDLARVHHVEAVKLQQKAVASFSGYFRHLYSNQKLGAFFADAVGQTVFRVFAPRATLVKLYLYETPTSEALQTLDMTKNELGVWQAMVPGNQVGKYYDFTVHGPNDPGNYFFEQRPVHVNDPYARANVDAQGRSRVCAPVKPPPPLPQGRPAMADLIAYEVHVQDFTTGLTGLAENKRGTFAGMMEPNLRNAAGEKIGFDHLVELGITAVHLLPVQEFMHYPDEEWREAFEHDPYMSARGINRENYQWGYRIWARSTARKTSSFATWWPPFTKRASPSFWISSSITPPRTSTSVISFSTSRPSTRNTTTALTASCSSLAPSATKPNRKTGRWYSAGSSISASSSWRNTASTAFALISPA
;
A
#
# COMPACT_ATOMS: atom_id res chain seq x y z
N MET A 1 16.16 67.69 -5.81
CA MET A 1 15.33 67.61 -4.59
C MET A 1 16.20 67.16 -3.43
N LEU A 2 16.52 68.12 -2.57
CA LEU A 2 17.20 67.93 -1.29
C LEU A 2 16.20 67.37 -0.25
N ARG A 3 16.72 66.58 0.70
CA ARG A 3 16.27 66.39 2.10
C ARG A 3 15.03 65.51 2.40
N LYS A 4 15.16 64.81 3.53
CA LYS A 4 14.24 63.91 4.28
C LYS A 4 14.40 62.44 3.86
N PHE A 5 14.98 61.52 4.63
CA PHE A 5 14.86 61.27 6.07
C PHE A 5 16.19 60.81 6.68
N ILE A 6 16.65 61.52 7.71
CA ILE A 6 17.56 61.01 8.73
C ILE A 6 16.68 60.49 9.85
N GLY A 7 16.87 59.24 10.26
CA GLY A 7 16.07 58.64 11.32
C GLY A 7 16.41 57.18 11.57
N CYS A 8 17.69 56.82 11.66
CA CYS A 8 18.09 55.57 12.30
C CYS A 8 19.35 55.83 13.11
N SER A 9 19.26 55.56 14.42
CA SER A 9 20.31 55.82 15.39
C SER A 9 21.60 55.09 15.02
N PRO A 10 22.77 55.76 15.02
CA PRO A 10 24.06 55.11 14.74
C PRO A 10 24.39 54.00 15.76
N TYR A 11 23.69 53.95 16.90
CA TYR A 11 23.77 52.86 17.86
C TYR A 11 23.17 51.53 17.35
N LEU A 12 22.12 51.55 16.51
CA LEU A 12 21.52 50.31 16.00
C LEU A 12 22.39 49.66 14.92
N LEU A 13 23.00 50.46 14.05
CA LEU A 13 23.93 49.97 13.03
C LEU A 13 25.25 49.51 13.65
N ALA A 14 25.72 50.18 14.71
CA ALA A 14 26.89 49.74 15.47
C ALA A 14 26.62 48.46 16.28
N VAL A 15 25.42 48.25 16.83
CA VAL A 15 25.06 46.99 17.50
C VAL A 15 24.81 45.85 16.49
N PHE A 16 24.36 46.16 15.27
CA PHE A 16 24.21 45.17 14.20
C PHE A 16 25.56 44.77 13.58
N MET A 17 26.47 45.72 13.35
CA MET A 17 27.82 45.41 12.84
C MET A 17 28.75 44.85 13.93
N ALA A 18 28.68 45.34 15.17
CA ALA A 18 29.48 44.77 16.27
C ALA A 18 29.03 43.37 16.71
N ARG A 19 27.80 42.93 16.38
CA ARG A 19 27.36 41.54 16.60
C ARG A 19 27.75 40.60 15.47
N VAL A 20 27.89 41.09 14.25
CA VAL A 20 28.41 40.29 13.12
C VAL A 20 29.91 40.09 13.23
N ASP A 21 30.65 41.07 13.77
CA ASP A 21 32.10 40.97 13.97
C ASP A 21 32.51 40.19 15.24
N LEU A 22 31.61 39.93 16.18
CA LEU A 22 31.94 39.11 17.37
C LEU A 22 31.99 37.60 17.06
N TYR A 23 31.51 37.16 15.90
CA TYR A 23 31.57 35.76 15.45
C TYR A 23 32.76 35.46 14.53
N ALA A 24 33.57 36.46 14.19
CA ALA A 24 34.75 36.33 13.31
C ALA A 24 35.92 35.51 13.91
N GLN A 25 35.71 34.80 15.03
CA GLN A 25 36.71 33.92 15.64
C GLN A 25 36.15 32.58 16.16
N ALA A 26 34.96 32.13 15.76
CA ALA A 26 34.40 30.88 16.30
C ALA A 26 34.80 29.64 15.47
N SER A 27 36.01 29.11 15.70
CA SER A 27 36.40 27.79 15.19
C SER A 27 35.31 26.74 15.49
N PHE A 28 34.71 26.13 14.46
CA PHE A 28 33.78 25.01 14.65
C PHE A 28 34.49 23.82 15.26
N THR A 29 33.87 23.25 16.29
CA THR A 29 34.34 22.00 16.90
C THR A 29 34.29 20.87 15.88
N ALA A 30 35.11 19.83 16.06
CA ALA A 30 35.09 18.67 15.16
C ALA A 30 33.69 18.04 15.06
N THR A 31 32.95 18.01 16.17
CA THR A 31 31.57 17.51 16.22
C THR A 31 30.61 18.36 15.41
N GLU A 32 30.68 19.69 15.49
CA GLU A 32 29.82 20.61 14.72
C GLU A 32 30.03 20.46 13.20
N ARG A 33 31.28 20.31 12.78
CA ARG A 33 31.63 20.08 11.37
C ARG A 33 31.14 18.72 10.89
N LEU A 34 31.32 17.67 11.70
CA LEU A 34 30.86 16.31 11.38
C LEU A 34 29.34 16.21 11.32
N GLN A 35 28.62 16.88 12.22
CA GLN A 35 27.15 16.85 12.24
C GLN A 35 26.51 17.80 11.22
N GLY A 36 27.30 18.67 10.60
CA GLY A 36 26.90 19.60 9.54
C GLY A 36 26.15 20.85 10.01
N TYR A 37 26.12 21.13 11.32
CA TYR A 37 25.50 22.34 11.86
C TYR A 37 25.99 22.68 13.28
N ARG A 38 25.80 23.95 13.68
CA ARG A 38 25.83 24.47 15.05
C ARG A 38 24.45 25.02 15.38
N ALA A 39 23.90 24.69 16.54
CA ALA A 39 22.65 25.27 17.02
C ALA A 39 22.88 25.93 18.39
N SER A 40 22.50 27.20 18.52
CA SER A 40 22.60 27.95 19.78
C SER A 40 21.34 28.80 19.97
N GLY A 41 20.53 28.48 20.98
CA GLY A 41 19.22 29.11 21.17
C GLY A 41 18.31 28.90 19.95
N GLU A 42 17.87 29.99 19.33
CA GLU A 42 17.05 29.97 18.12
C GLU A 42 17.86 30.05 16.82
N GLU A 43 19.18 30.26 16.89
CA GLU A 43 20.04 30.37 15.72
C GLU A 43 20.58 29.00 15.31
N VAL A 44 20.49 28.69 14.01
CA VAL A 44 21.08 27.50 13.40
C VAL A 44 22.04 27.93 12.31
N ILE A 45 23.29 27.48 12.40
CA ILE A 45 24.31 27.69 11.38
C ILE A 45 24.60 26.34 10.75
N PHE A 46 24.26 26.15 9.49
CA PHE A 46 24.74 24.99 8.74
C PHE A 46 26.23 25.12 8.46
N VAL A 47 26.94 24.02 8.55
CA VAL A 47 28.41 23.98 8.43
C VAL A 47 28.77 22.90 7.43
N PHE A 48 29.54 23.26 6.43
CA PHE A 48 30.10 22.34 5.45
C PHE A 48 31.62 22.53 5.41
N ASP A 49 32.38 21.45 5.58
CA ASP A 49 33.85 21.48 5.54
C ASP A 49 34.36 20.66 4.35
N GLU A 50 35.01 21.34 3.40
CA GLU A 50 35.62 20.74 2.21
C GLU A 50 36.52 19.54 2.53
N ALA A 51 37.26 19.62 3.65
CA ALA A 51 38.19 18.56 4.06
C ALA A 51 37.46 17.28 4.51
N LEU A 52 36.27 17.40 5.09
CA LEU A 52 35.46 16.24 5.52
C LEU A 52 34.82 15.51 4.35
N TYR A 53 34.48 16.25 3.29
CA TYR A 53 33.83 15.70 2.10
C TYR A 53 34.82 15.37 0.98
N GLY A 54 36.07 15.85 1.05
CA GLY A 54 37.10 15.62 0.03
C GLY A 54 36.85 16.34 -1.29
N VAL A 55 36.12 17.46 -1.27
CA VAL A 55 35.68 18.21 -2.46
C VAL A 55 36.02 19.69 -2.36
N LYS A 56 36.15 20.38 -3.50
CA LYS A 56 36.42 21.84 -3.59
C LYS A 56 35.38 22.53 -4.48
N PRO A 57 34.16 22.73 -3.97
CA PRO A 57 33.04 23.22 -4.76
C PRO A 57 33.14 24.72 -5.06
N ARG A 58 32.52 25.15 -6.16
CA ARG A 58 32.29 26.57 -6.48
C ARG A 58 31.06 27.12 -5.75
N GLN A 59 30.05 26.28 -5.50
CA GLN A 59 28.89 26.62 -4.69
C GLN A 59 28.44 25.44 -3.83
N VAL A 60 27.92 25.74 -2.64
CA VAL A 60 27.36 24.76 -1.71
C VAL A 60 25.97 25.20 -1.31
N GLN A 61 25.00 24.28 -1.37
CA GLN A 61 23.65 24.49 -0.85
C GLN A 61 23.26 23.41 0.13
N VAL A 62 22.46 23.77 1.13
CA VAL A 62 21.78 22.80 1.99
C VAL A 62 20.36 22.55 1.46
N THR A 63 19.94 21.30 1.47
CA THR A 63 18.57 20.88 1.13
C THR A 63 18.13 19.71 2.01
N GLY A 64 16.84 19.43 2.04
CA GLY A 64 16.27 18.40 2.91
C GLY A 64 14.76 18.48 3.01
N GLU A 65 14.21 17.84 4.02
CA GLU A 65 12.75 17.82 4.30
C GLU A 65 12.17 19.23 4.41
N MET A 66 12.91 20.19 4.98
CA MET A 66 12.51 21.60 5.10
C MET A 66 12.32 22.32 3.76
N ARG A 67 12.91 21.80 2.66
CA ARG A 67 12.75 22.30 1.29
C ARG A 67 11.97 21.32 0.41
N GLY A 68 11.31 20.30 1.00
CA GLY A 68 10.66 19.23 0.23
C GLY A 68 11.63 18.47 -0.68
N TRP A 69 12.91 18.39 -0.31
CA TRP A 69 13.99 17.84 -1.13
C TRP A 69 14.17 18.55 -2.50
N SER A 70 13.90 19.86 -2.58
CA SER A 70 14.12 20.66 -3.78
C SER A 70 15.54 20.49 -4.33
N GLN A 71 15.61 20.38 -5.66
CA GLN A 71 16.83 20.28 -6.43
C GLN A 71 17.31 21.63 -7.01
N GLU A 72 16.69 22.73 -6.60
CA GLU A 72 17.04 24.06 -7.09
C GLU A 72 18.34 24.59 -6.46
N MET A 73 19.36 24.85 -7.29
CA MET A 73 20.65 25.41 -6.91
C MET A 73 20.73 26.95 -7.04
N ALA A 74 19.67 27.61 -7.52
CA ALA A 74 19.62 29.07 -7.70
C ALA A 74 19.14 29.82 -6.45
N ASP A 75 18.53 29.11 -5.50
CA ASP A 75 17.91 29.67 -4.31
C ASP A 75 18.95 30.17 -3.30
N GLN A 76 19.20 31.48 -3.32
CA GLN A 76 20.23 32.13 -2.49
C GLN A 76 19.93 32.07 -0.99
N ALA A 77 18.69 31.80 -0.59
CA ALA A 77 18.35 31.68 0.83
C ALA A 77 18.98 30.42 1.48
N TRP A 78 19.40 29.44 0.67
CA TRP A 78 19.97 28.18 1.10
C TRP A 78 21.41 27.94 0.63
N ALA A 79 22.01 28.95 0.01
CA ALA A 79 23.41 28.93 -0.40
C ALA A 79 24.32 29.24 0.79
N LEU A 80 25.28 28.34 1.05
CA LEU A 80 26.30 28.58 2.07
C LEU A 80 27.37 29.54 1.52
N GLN A 81 27.97 30.32 2.41
CA GLN A 81 29.03 31.26 2.10
C GLN A 81 30.36 30.73 2.64
N ARG A 82 31.42 30.82 1.84
CA ARG A 82 32.77 30.41 2.25
C ARG A 82 33.30 31.37 3.30
N GLU A 83 33.81 30.84 4.41
CA GLU A 83 34.40 31.66 5.47
C GLU A 83 35.74 32.26 5.05
N GLN A 84 35.96 33.53 5.39
CA GLN A 84 37.19 34.26 5.04
C GLN A 84 38.41 33.79 5.83
N VAL A 85 38.21 33.31 7.07
CA VAL A 85 39.29 32.93 8.01
C VAL A 85 39.61 31.43 7.93
N ALA A 86 38.61 30.59 7.66
CA ALA A 86 38.76 29.15 7.45
C ALA A 86 38.36 28.81 6.01
N ALA A 87 39.31 28.92 5.08
CA ALA A 87 39.04 28.85 3.63
C ALA A 87 38.36 27.55 3.13
N THR A 88 38.36 26.48 3.93
CA THR A 88 37.72 25.19 3.62
C THR A 88 36.31 25.06 4.18
N VAL A 89 35.85 26.00 5.00
CA VAL A 89 34.55 25.93 5.69
C VAL A 89 33.55 26.87 5.02
N TRP A 90 32.33 26.38 4.88
CA TRP A 90 31.19 27.09 4.34
C TRP A 90 30.07 27.12 5.37
N THR A 91 29.40 28.26 5.51
CA THR A 91 28.35 28.42 6.53
C THR A 91 27.10 29.11 5.99
N LEU A 92 25.95 28.78 6.58
CA LEU A 92 24.69 29.47 6.36
C LEU A 92 23.98 29.64 7.70
N ALA A 93 23.88 30.88 8.17
CA ALA A 93 23.06 31.22 9.33
C ALA A 93 21.60 31.34 8.92
N VAL A 94 20.75 30.50 9.51
CA VAL A 94 19.30 30.53 9.32
C VAL A 94 18.66 31.15 10.54
N LEU A 95 18.08 32.33 10.35
CA LEU A 95 17.30 33.01 11.39
C LEU A 95 15.84 32.50 11.40
N PRO A 96 15.22 32.29 12.58
CA PRO A 96 13.87 31.73 12.74
C PRO A 96 12.76 32.46 11.95
N ALA A 97 12.96 33.75 11.69
CA ALA A 97 11.92 34.62 11.11
C ALA A 97 11.77 34.50 9.58
N LYS A 98 12.66 33.78 8.87
CA LYS A 98 12.71 33.80 7.39
C LYS A 98 12.64 32.45 6.69
N VAL A 99 12.53 31.33 7.43
CA VAL A 99 12.60 29.97 6.86
C VAL A 99 11.53 29.08 7.52
N PRO A 100 10.92 28.11 6.79
CA PRO A 100 10.07 27.09 7.43
C PRO A 100 10.78 26.49 8.63
N LYS A 101 10.10 26.40 9.79
CA LYS A 101 10.70 25.96 11.06
C LYS A 101 11.51 24.68 10.86
N LEU A 102 12.83 24.78 11.00
CA LEU A 102 13.72 23.65 11.20
C LEU A 102 13.28 22.92 12.48
N VAL A 103 12.63 21.76 12.33
CA VAL A 103 12.20 20.96 13.48
C VAL A 103 13.18 19.82 13.74
N PRO A 104 13.45 19.49 15.02
CA PRO A 104 14.24 18.31 15.34
C PRO A 104 13.74 17.04 14.65
N GLY A 105 14.68 16.22 14.16
CA GLY A 105 14.43 15.00 13.42
C GLY A 105 14.37 15.17 11.89
N MET A 106 14.33 16.40 11.36
CA MET A 106 14.38 16.64 9.91
C MET A 106 15.70 16.16 9.31
N GLN A 107 15.61 15.47 8.17
CA GLN A 107 16.77 15.06 7.39
C GLN A 107 17.20 16.14 6.41
N PHE A 108 18.51 16.30 6.24
CA PHE A 108 19.13 17.23 5.30
C PHE A 108 20.46 16.70 4.74
N LYS A 109 20.92 17.35 3.67
CA LYS A 109 22.15 17.08 2.95
C LYS A 109 22.68 18.34 2.28
N PHE A 110 23.93 18.26 1.84
CA PHE A 110 24.53 19.27 0.99
C PHE A 110 24.54 18.84 -0.47
N ARG A 111 24.34 19.83 -1.34
CA ARG A 111 24.55 19.71 -2.78
C ARG A 111 25.57 20.74 -3.23
N ILE A 112 26.33 20.40 -4.25
CA ILE A 112 27.39 21.27 -4.78
C ILE A 112 27.23 21.49 -6.27
N ASP A 113 27.77 22.61 -6.76
CA ASP A 113 27.93 22.93 -8.18
C ASP A 113 26.68 22.62 -9.02
N GLU A 114 26.73 21.69 -9.97
CA GLU A 114 25.63 21.38 -10.88
C GLU A 114 24.48 20.58 -10.21
N GLY A 115 24.52 20.43 -8.89
CA GLY A 115 23.49 19.76 -8.09
C GLY A 115 23.87 18.34 -7.65
N GLU A 116 25.17 18.06 -7.55
CA GLU A 116 25.66 16.76 -7.09
C GLU A 116 25.28 16.53 -5.62
N TRP A 117 24.80 15.32 -5.31
CA TRP A 117 24.46 14.92 -3.94
C TRP A 117 25.68 14.36 -3.24
N LEU A 118 26.05 14.97 -2.12
CA LEU A 118 27.18 14.47 -1.34
C LEU A 118 26.76 13.35 -0.38
N PRO A 119 27.53 12.25 -0.29
CA PRO A 119 27.33 11.26 0.76
C PRO A 119 27.66 11.89 2.11
N VAL A 120 26.97 11.45 3.16
CA VAL A 120 27.23 11.94 4.51
C VAL A 120 28.53 11.33 5.04
N PRO A 121 29.40 12.10 5.72
CA PRO A 121 30.63 11.56 6.29
C PRO A 121 30.32 10.40 7.24
N VAL A 122 31.02 9.27 7.08
CA VAL A 122 30.77 8.03 7.86
C VAL A 122 30.82 8.26 9.36
N ALA A 123 31.67 9.19 9.82
CA ALA A 123 31.83 9.55 11.22
C ALA A 123 30.79 10.55 11.76
N ALA A 124 29.82 11.01 10.95
CA ALA A 124 28.81 11.95 11.41
C ALA A 124 27.89 11.31 12.45
N PRO A 125 27.72 11.92 13.65
CA PRO A 125 27.01 11.30 14.77
C PRO A 125 25.48 11.27 14.59
N ASN A 126 24.94 12.04 13.64
CA ASN A 126 23.52 12.31 13.43
C ASN A 126 23.02 11.77 12.08
N GLN A 127 23.37 10.53 11.72
CA GLN A 127 23.01 9.94 10.42
C GLN A 127 21.73 9.09 10.47
N LYS A 128 20.91 9.20 9.41
CA LYS A 128 19.76 8.31 9.19
C LYS A 128 19.50 8.14 7.69
N ALA A 129 19.40 6.90 7.22
CA ALA A 129 19.14 6.57 5.82
C ALA A 129 20.06 7.32 4.83
N GLY A 130 21.33 7.49 5.21
CA GLY A 130 22.33 8.19 4.41
C GLY A 130 22.19 9.71 4.40
N ASN A 131 21.38 10.34 5.26
CA ASN A 131 21.21 11.79 5.41
C ASN A 131 21.66 12.26 6.82
N LEU A 132 22.02 13.54 6.96
CA LEU A 132 22.23 14.18 8.26
C LEU A 132 20.87 14.51 8.88
N VAL A 133 20.78 14.45 10.21
CA VAL A 133 19.54 14.71 10.96
C VAL A 133 19.75 15.92 11.85
N PHE A 134 18.87 16.91 11.75
CA PHE A 134 18.89 18.07 12.63
C PHE A 134 18.40 17.67 14.03
N LYS A 135 19.22 17.89 15.06
CA LYS A 135 18.93 17.58 16.48
C LYS A 135 18.23 16.22 16.71
N PRO A 136 18.87 15.09 16.37
CA PRO A 136 18.23 13.76 16.43
C PRO A 136 17.77 13.35 17.84
N GLU A 137 18.42 13.88 18.87
CA GLU A 137 18.11 13.59 20.28
C GLU A 137 16.98 14.45 20.85
N GLU A 138 16.66 15.59 20.23
CA GLU A 138 15.59 16.45 20.69
C GLU A 138 14.26 15.86 20.21
N LYS A 139 13.51 15.31 21.16
CA LYS A 139 12.19 14.77 20.86
C LYS A 139 11.22 15.94 20.67
N VAL A 140 10.52 15.95 19.54
CA VAL A 140 9.47 16.93 19.25
C VAL A 140 8.17 16.44 19.85
N LEU A 141 7.51 17.32 20.60
CA LEU A 141 6.14 17.12 21.05
C LEU A 141 5.23 16.81 19.85
N ARG A 142 4.60 15.63 19.86
CA ARG A 142 3.57 15.25 18.88
C ARG A 142 2.30 14.86 19.62
N LEU A 143 1.18 15.43 19.17
CA LEU A 143 -0.15 15.01 19.57
C LEU A 143 -0.75 14.12 18.49
N SER A 144 -1.33 13.00 18.89
CA SER A 144 -2.24 12.22 18.05
C SER A 144 -3.56 12.02 18.78
N ALA A 145 -4.66 12.08 18.03
CA ALA A 145 -6.00 11.91 18.57
C ALA A 145 -6.73 10.79 17.83
N GLU A 146 -7.54 10.04 18.56
CA GLU A 146 -8.40 8.97 18.01
C GLU A 146 -9.80 9.14 18.58
N LEU A 147 -10.79 9.32 17.72
CA LEU A 147 -12.19 9.25 18.11
C LEU A 147 -12.50 7.78 18.44
N VAL A 148 -12.92 7.50 19.67
CA VAL A 148 -13.14 6.12 20.15
C VAL A 148 -14.62 5.76 20.15
N ASN A 149 -15.46 6.67 20.65
CA ASN A 149 -16.92 6.55 20.64
C ASN A 149 -17.54 7.97 20.54
N PRO A 150 -18.88 8.11 20.50
CA PRO A 150 -19.50 9.42 20.33
C PRO A 150 -19.22 10.43 21.46
N HIS A 151 -18.75 10.02 22.63
CA HIS A 151 -18.57 10.90 23.78
C HIS A 151 -17.11 11.04 24.23
N TYR A 152 -16.18 10.45 23.49
CA TYR A 152 -14.84 10.27 24.00
C TYR A 152 -13.76 10.17 22.90
N VAL A 153 -12.71 11.00 23.03
CA VAL A 153 -11.53 11.04 22.16
C VAL A 153 -10.26 10.75 22.96
N ARG A 154 -9.49 9.78 22.47
CA ARG A 154 -8.17 9.43 23.00
C ARG A 154 -7.13 10.40 22.48
N LEU A 155 -6.39 11.03 23.39
CA LEU A 155 -5.27 11.91 23.06
C LEU A 155 -3.98 11.26 23.54
N LEU A 156 -3.04 11.03 22.63
CA LEU A 156 -1.69 10.59 22.95
C LEU A 156 -0.69 11.72 22.72
N ILE A 157 0.25 11.83 23.65
CA ILE A 157 1.43 12.67 23.54
C ILE A 157 2.65 11.80 23.35
N SER A 158 3.51 12.18 22.42
CA SER A 158 4.81 11.55 22.26
C SER A 158 5.88 12.62 22.08
N GLY A 159 7.12 12.21 22.34
CA GLY A 159 8.27 13.06 22.10
C GLY A 159 8.41 14.27 23.04
N SER A 160 7.80 14.26 24.22
CA SER A 160 8.07 15.24 25.27
C SER A 160 8.01 14.59 26.64
N LYS A 161 8.72 15.16 27.63
CA LYS A 161 8.53 14.85 29.06
C LYS A 161 7.45 15.74 29.71
N GLN A 162 6.89 16.68 28.95
CA GLN A 162 5.84 17.56 29.42
C GLN A 162 4.58 16.76 29.73
N GLU A 163 4.06 16.92 30.94
CA GLU A 163 2.77 16.34 31.31
C GLU A 163 1.64 17.15 30.68
N LEU A 164 0.67 16.42 30.11
CA LEU A 164 -0.57 17.02 29.65
C LEU A 164 -1.40 17.49 30.85
N SER A 165 -2.04 18.66 30.71
CA SER A 165 -2.96 19.21 31.71
C SER A 165 -4.17 18.30 31.92
N LEU A 166 -4.72 18.31 33.13
CA LEU A 166 -5.99 17.65 33.42
C LEU A 166 -7.16 18.65 33.49
N ASN A 167 -6.89 19.94 33.26
CA ASN A 167 -7.95 20.92 33.17
C ASN A 167 -8.63 20.81 31.80
N ALA A 168 -9.94 20.55 31.79
CA ALA A 168 -10.73 20.43 30.57
C ALA A 168 -10.68 21.69 29.70
N ALA A 169 -10.58 22.88 30.29
CA ALA A 169 -10.49 24.15 29.57
C ALA A 169 -9.20 24.30 28.73
N ASP A 170 -8.19 23.47 28.96
CA ASP A 170 -6.96 23.45 28.16
C ASP A 170 -7.12 22.68 26.84
N TYR A 171 -8.30 22.07 26.63
CA TYR A 171 -8.64 21.29 25.45
C TYR A 171 -9.98 21.73 24.88
N ARG A 172 -10.11 21.68 23.57
CA ARG A 172 -11.40 21.76 22.89
C ARG A 172 -11.40 20.88 21.66
N LEU A 173 -12.57 20.38 21.29
CA LEU A 173 -12.77 19.76 20.00
C LEU A 173 -13.31 20.80 19.04
N VAL A 174 -12.84 20.78 17.80
CA VAL A 174 -13.29 21.66 16.73
C VAL A 174 -13.68 20.79 15.55
N GLN A 175 -14.96 20.82 15.20
CA GLN A 175 -15.49 20.18 14.02
C GLN A 175 -15.02 20.93 12.76
N ALA A 176 -14.99 20.27 11.61
CA ALA A 176 -14.49 20.86 10.37
C ALA A 176 -15.30 22.06 9.83
N ASP A 177 -16.58 22.24 10.22
CA ASP A 177 -17.34 23.48 9.97
C ASP A 177 -17.02 24.61 10.95
N GLY A 178 -16.10 24.40 11.89
CA GLY A 178 -15.72 25.37 12.91
C GLY A 178 -16.58 25.30 14.17
N HIS A 179 -17.55 24.39 14.28
CA HIS A 179 -18.29 24.20 15.52
C HIS A 179 -17.36 23.73 16.63
N VAL A 180 -17.32 24.46 17.75
CA VAL A 180 -16.47 24.16 18.90
C VAL A 180 -17.26 23.35 19.91
N ILE A 181 -16.74 22.17 20.26
CA ILE A 181 -17.31 21.25 21.24
C ILE A 181 -16.43 21.31 22.50
N PRO A 182 -16.96 21.80 23.64
CA PRO A 182 -16.19 21.89 24.88
C PRO A 182 -15.89 20.50 25.43
N VAL A 183 -14.69 20.33 25.99
CA VAL A 183 -14.34 19.14 26.75
C VAL A 183 -14.96 19.27 28.14
N ALA A 184 -15.72 18.25 28.54
CA ALA A 184 -16.39 18.19 29.84
C ALA A 184 -15.48 17.61 30.93
N ALA A 185 -14.70 16.58 30.59
CA ALA A 185 -13.77 15.94 31.52
C ALA A 185 -12.52 15.41 30.83
N VAL A 186 -11.42 15.33 31.60
CA VAL A 186 -10.13 14.80 31.16
C VAL A 186 -9.68 13.73 32.13
N LEU A 187 -9.57 12.49 31.67
CA LEU A 187 -9.09 11.37 32.48
C LEU A 187 -7.68 10.97 32.04
N ARG A 188 -6.78 10.78 33.00
CA ARG A 188 -5.44 10.25 32.72
C ARG A 188 -5.46 8.74 32.73
N VAL A 189 -5.01 8.12 31.65
CA VAL A 189 -4.84 6.66 31.57
C VAL A 189 -3.39 6.27 31.74
N THR A 190 -2.48 6.98 31.08
CA THR A 190 -1.04 6.86 31.31
C THR A 190 -0.40 8.26 31.32
N PRO A 191 0.89 8.42 31.68
CA PRO A 191 1.57 9.70 31.52
C PRO A 191 1.51 10.26 30.10
N ALA A 192 1.41 9.39 29.09
CA ALA A 192 1.39 9.73 27.67
C ALA A 192 -0.01 9.65 27.03
N GLU A 193 -1.06 9.34 27.81
CA GLU A 193 -2.40 9.11 27.28
C GLU A 193 -3.46 9.76 28.16
N LEU A 194 -4.24 10.65 27.54
CA LEU A 194 -5.43 11.26 28.11
C LEU A 194 -6.67 10.82 27.37
N HIS A 195 -7.76 10.82 28.13
CA HIS A 195 -9.08 10.57 27.66
C HIS A 195 -9.91 11.87 27.76
N LEU A 196 -10.27 12.48 26.63
CA LEU A 196 -11.09 13.69 26.56
C LEU A 196 -12.57 13.34 26.36
N HIS A 197 -13.39 13.60 27.37
CA HIS A 197 -14.83 13.35 27.35
C HIS A 197 -15.61 14.62 26.99
N VAL A 198 -16.68 14.46 26.22
CA VAL A 198 -17.57 15.53 25.78
C VAL A 198 -19.02 15.18 26.10
N ASP A 199 -19.83 16.17 26.47
CA ASP A 199 -21.25 15.95 26.77
C ASP A 199 -22.07 15.76 25.49
N ALA A 200 -21.78 16.56 24.46
CA ALA A 200 -22.41 16.44 23.16
C ALA A 200 -21.84 15.26 22.37
N ALA A 201 -22.71 14.44 21.77
CA ALA A 201 -22.30 13.35 20.91
C ALA A 201 -21.59 13.89 19.66
N LEU A 202 -20.39 13.37 19.39
CA LEU A 202 -19.58 13.67 18.22
C LEU A 202 -20.19 13.05 16.98
N ASP A 203 -20.37 13.86 15.94
CA ASP A 203 -20.93 13.40 14.67
C ASP A 203 -19.89 12.61 13.86
N LEU A 204 -20.10 11.30 13.72
CA LEU A 204 -19.19 10.43 12.97
C LEU A 204 -19.07 10.81 11.48
N ALA A 205 -20.06 11.51 10.92
CA ALA A 205 -19.97 12.03 9.55
C ALA A 205 -18.88 13.12 9.43
N ARG A 206 -18.59 13.83 10.52
CA ARG A 206 -17.73 15.01 10.53
C ARG A 206 -16.29 14.72 10.95
N VAL A 207 -15.35 15.47 10.38
CA VAL A 207 -13.96 15.48 10.82
C VAL A 207 -13.84 16.36 12.06
N HIS A 208 -13.20 15.83 13.09
CA HIS A 208 -12.96 16.50 14.35
C HIS A 208 -11.47 16.73 14.56
N HIS A 209 -11.14 17.85 15.19
CA HIS A 209 -9.79 18.16 15.62
C HIS A 209 -9.76 18.38 17.12
N VAL A 210 -8.72 17.89 17.78
CA VAL A 210 -8.40 18.25 19.16
C VAL A 210 -7.42 19.40 19.13
N GLU A 211 -7.74 20.48 19.84
CA GLU A 211 -6.84 21.61 20.06
C GLU A 211 -6.42 21.64 21.53
N ALA A 212 -5.11 21.45 21.77
CA ALA A 212 -4.50 21.62 23.07
C ALA A 212 -4.02 23.07 23.20
N VAL A 213 -4.83 23.92 23.84
CA VAL A 213 -4.73 25.38 23.81
C VAL A 213 -3.39 25.86 24.38
N LYS A 214 -3.00 25.36 25.56
CA LYS A 214 -1.73 25.73 26.20
C LYS A 214 -0.49 25.28 25.44
N LEU A 215 -0.61 24.19 24.68
CA LEU A 215 0.49 23.66 23.87
C LEU A 215 0.54 24.29 22.47
N GLN A 216 -0.48 25.08 22.10
CA GLN A 216 -0.67 25.62 20.75
C GLN A 216 -0.55 24.53 19.67
N GLN A 217 -1.11 23.36 19.97
CA GLN A 217 -1.02 22.17 19.12
C GLN A 217 -2.40 21.69 18.75
N LYS A 218 -2.51 21.16 17.53
CA LYS A 218 -3.76 20.63 16.96
C LYS A 218 -3.50 19.27 16.35
N ALA A 219 -4.42 18.34 16.55
CA ALA A 219 -4.38 17.01 15.95
C ALA A 219 -5.76 16.66 15.37
N VAL A 220 -5.80 16.02 14.20
CA VAL A 220 -7.03 15.41 13.69
C VAL A 220 -7.37 14.22 14.59
N ALA A 221 -8.62 14.13 15.03
CA ALA A 221 -9.13 12.94 15.70
C ALA A 221 -9.42 11.86 14.65
N SER A 222 -8.53 10.88 14.53
CA SER A 222 -8.67 9.80 13.56
C SER A 222 -9.86 8.88 13.90
N PHE A 223 -10.52 8.34 12.88
CA PHE A 223 -11.64 7.41 13.05
C PHE A 223 -11.22 5.98 13.43
N SER A 224 -9.91 5.70 13.45
CA SER A 224 -9.35 4.37 13.69
C SER A 224 -9.71 3.81 15.07
N GLY A 225 -9.90 4.67 16.09
CA GLY A 225 -10.41 4.25 17.39
C GLY A 225 -11.81 3.65 17.27
N TYR A 226 -12.72 4.38 16.62
CA TYR A 226 -14.12 4.00 16.44
C TYR A 226 -14.26 2.75 15.57
N PHE A 227 -13.57 2.70 14.44
CA PHE A 227 -13.69 1.58 13.49
C PHE A 227 -13.05 0.28 13.94
N ARG A 228 -12.21 0.29 14.99
CA ARG A 228 -11.73 -0.95 15.61
C ARG A 228 -12.85 -1.73 16.30
N HIS A 229 -13.92 -1.06 16.70
CA HIS A 229 -15.01 -1.65 17.48
C HIS A 229 -16.37 -1.57 16.77
N LEU A 230 -16.49 -0.77 15.71
CA LEU A 230 -17.69 -0.71 14.89
C LEU A 230 -17.72 -1.85 13.86
N TYR A 231 -18.60 -2.82 14.07
CA TYR A 231 -18.83 -3.91 13.12
C TYR A 231 -20.31 -4.30 13.10
N SER A 232 -20.71 -5.06 12.07
CA SER A 232 -22.04 -5.64 11.95
C SER A 232 -21.91 -7.09 11.50
N ASN A 233 -22.73 -7.97 12.08
CA ASN A 233 -22.85 -9.38 11.67
C ASN A 233 -23.85 -9.58 10.53
N GLN A 234 -24.48 -8.52 10.05
CA GLN A 234 -25.42 -8.62 8.94
C GLN A 234 -24.67 -9.00 7.66
N LYS A 235 -25.26 -9.90 6.89
CA LYS A 235 -24.77 -10.22 5.54
C LYS A 235 -24.78 -8.95 4.69
N LEU A 236 -23.63 -8.61 4.11
CA LEU A 236 -23.42 -7.48 3.21
C LEU A 236 -23.46 -7.95 1.75
N GLY A 237 -23.53 -6.99 0.84
CA GLY A 237 -23.62 -7.19 -0.59
C GLY A 237 -25.06 -7.29 -1.12
N ALA A 238 -25.19 -7.70 -2.38
CA ALA A 238 -26.48 -8.03 -3.00
C ALA A 238 -26.83 -9.52 -2.87
N PHE A 239 -28.01 -9.83 -2.32
CA PHE A 239 -28.51 -11.21 -2.24
C PHE A 239 -30.04 -11.28 -2.21
N PHE A 240 -30.59 -12.35 -2.77
CA PHE A 240 -32.03 -12.64 -2.65
C PHE A 240 -32.33 -13.20 -1.25
N ALA A 241 -33.37 -12.68 -0.60
CA ALA A 241 -33.86 -13.11 0.69
C ALA A 241 -35.22 -13.81 0.51
N ASP A 242 -35.21 -15.13 0.40
CA ASP A 242 -36.39 -15.95 0.08
C ASP A 242 -37.56 -15.70 1.05
N ALA A 243 -37.27 -15.55 2.34
CA ALA A 243 -38.27 -15.35 3.39
C ALA A 243 -39.16 -14.12 3.19
N VAL A 244 -38.66 -13.10 2.48
CA VAL A 244 -39.40 -11.86 2.19
C VAL A 244 -39.67 -11.67 0.69
N GLY A 245 -39.14 -12.54 -0.17
CA GLY A 245 -39.32 -12.46 -1.62
C GLY A 245 -38.69 -11.23 -2.27
N GLN A 246 -37.59 -10.71 -1.72
CA GLN A 246 -36.94 -9.47 -2.17
C GLN A 246 -35.42 -9.66 -2.31
N THR A 247 -34.81 -8.94 -3.24
CA THR A 247 -33.35 -8.74 -3.25
C THR A 247 -32.96 -7.63 -2.30
N VAL A 248 -32.06 -7.93 -1.38
CA VAL A 248 -31.51 -7.02 -0.40
C VAL A 248 -30.14 -6.55 -0.88
N PHE A 249 -29.90 -5.24 -0.80
CA PHE A 249 -28.63 -4.60 -1.07
C PHE A 249 -28.13 -3.97 0.24
N ARG A 250 -26.92 -4.33 0.67
CA ARG A 250 -26.32 -3.80 1.91
C ARG A 250 -24.87 -3.39 1.74
N VAL A 251 -24.54 -2.19 2.17
CA VAL A 251 -23.16 -1.67 2.18
C VAL A 251 -22.83 -0.99 3.50
N PHE A 252 -21.61 -1.18 3.99
CA PHE A 252 -21.14 -0.58 5.23
C PHE A 252 -20.49 0.78 4.94
N ALA A 253 -21.16 1.87 5.34
CA ALA A 253 -20.70 3.24 5.11
C ALA A 253 -21.08 4.14 6.31
N PRO A 254 -20.46 3.92 7.49
CA PRO A 254 -20.90 4.53 8.75
C PRO A 254 -20.76 6.06 8.79
N ARG A 255 -19.90 6.65 7.95
CA ARG A 255 -19.72 8.11 7.86
C ARG A 255 -20.59 8.79 6.82
N ALA A 256 -21.24 8.03 5.94
CA ALA A 256 -22.12 8.61 4.94
C ALA A 256 -23.36 9.24 5.61
N THR A 257 -23.90 10.27 4.97
CA THR A 257 -25.19 10.88 5.33
C THR A 257 -26.31 10.45 4.39
N LEU A 258 -25.96 9.94 3.20
CA LEU A 258 -26.87 9.32 2.25
C LEU A 258 -26.11 8.30 1.40
N VAL A 259 -26.75 7.18 1.09
CA VAL A 259 -26.28 6.24 0.06
C VAL A 259 -27.43 5.99 -0.89
N LYS A 260 -27.18 6.08 -2.19
CA LYS A 260 -28.16 5.74 -3.22
C LYS A 260 -27.75 4.46 -3.92
N LEU A 261 -28.71 3.58 -4.15
CA LEU A 261 -28.59 2.40 -5.00
C LEU A 261 -29.12 2.74 -6.39
N TYR A 262 -28.35 2.41 -7.43
CA TYR A 262 -28.79 2.48 -8.81
C TYR A 262 -28.90 1.06 -9.38
N LEU A 263 -30.01 0.76 -10.05
CA LEU A 263 -30.25 -0.51 -10.73
C LEU A 263 -30.30 -0.32 -12.24
N TYR A 264 -29.73 -1.27 -12.97
CA TYR A 264 -29.60 -1.21 -14.42
C TYR A 264 -30.00 -2.53 -15.09
N GLU A 265 -30.55 -2.43 -16.30
CA GLU A 265 -30.90 -3.59 -17.12
C GLU A 265 -29.64 -4.25 -17.67
N THR A 266 -28.73 -3.44 -18.20
CA THR A 266 -27.49 -3.86 -18.84
C THR A 266 -26.29 -3.12 -18.24
N PRO A 267 -25.04 -3.57 -18.50
CA PRO A 267 -23.83 -2.92 -18.01
C PRO A 267 -23.73 -1.43 -18.33
N THR A 268 -24.33 -0.98 -19.43
CA THR A 268 -24.17 0.36 -20.00
C THR A 268 -25.49 1.13 -20.13
N SER A 269 -26.63 0.55 -19.76
CA SER A 269 -27.91 1.25 -19.83
C SER A 269 -27.98 2.41 -18.83
N GLU A 270 -28.96 3.29 -19.02
CA GLU A 270 -29.42 4.19 -17.96
C GLU A 270 -29.99 3.40 -16.77
N ALA A 271 -30.07 4.07 -15.61
CA ALA A 271 -30.63 3.49 -14.42
C ALA A 271 -32.13 3.25 -14.60
N LEU A 272 -32.57 2.01 -14.41
CA LEU A 272 -33.97 1.63 -14.34
C LEU A 272 -34.64 2.22 -13.10
N GLN A 273 -33.89 2.27 -12.01
CA GLN A 273 -34.39 2.69 -10.72
C GLN A 273 -33.24 3.24 -9.87
N THR A 274 -33.51 4.32 -9.15
CA THR A 274 -32.64 4.86 -8.11
C THR A 274 -33.38 4.84 -6.79
N LEU A 275 -32.73 4.36 -5.72
CA LEU A 275 -33.31 4.22 -4.39
C LEU A 275 -32.39 4.83 -3.35
N ASP A 276 -32.93 5.73 -2.53
CA ASP A 276 -32.25 6.17 -1.31
C ASP A 276 -32.28 5.01 -0.30
N MET A 277 -31.10 4.64 0.21
CA MET A 277 -30.95 3.56 1.17
C MET A 277 -31.22 4.05 2.59
N THR A 278 -31.62 3.15 3.49
CA THR A 278 -31.80 3.44 4.92
C THR A 278 -30.60 2.96 5.73
N LYS A 279 -30.06 3.83 6.58
CA LYS A 279 -28.94 3.53 7.49
C LYS A 279 -29.45 3.00 8.82
N ASN A 280 -28.77 1.99 9.38
CA ASN A 280 -28.98 1.55 10.76
C ASN A 280 -27.91 2.11 11.73
N GLU A 281 -28.09 1.85 13.02
CA GLU A 281 -27.20 2.33 14.10
C GLU A 281 -25.74 1.85 13.96
N LEU A 282 -25.51 0.71 13.32
CA LEU A 282 -24.17 0.18 13.08
C LEU A 282 -23.54 0.74 11.79
N GLY A 283 -24.22 1.62 11.06
CA GLY A 283 -23.70 2.22 9.84
C GLY A 283 -23.81 1.35 8.58
N VAL A 284 -24.64 0.31 8.62
CA VAL A 284 -25.03 -0.45 7.42
C VAL A 284 -26.19 0.26 6.74
N TRP A 285 -26.03 0.52 5.45
CA TRP A 285 -27.07 1.04 4.57
C TRP A 285 -27.77 -0.11 3.86
N GLN A 286 -29.11 -0.05 3.78
CA GLN A 286 -29.93 -1.09 3.16
C GLN A 286 -30.96 -0.51 2.19
N ALA A 287 -31.14 -1.19 1.06
CA ALA A 287 -32.34 -1.09 0.23
C ALA A 287 -32.88 -2.50 -0.08
N MET A 288 -34.19 -2.61 -0.26
CA MET A 288 -34.86 -3.86 -0.61
C MET A 288 -35.69 -3.64 -1.87
N VAL A 289 -35.55 -4.57 -2.82
CA VAL A 289 -36.18 -4.48 -4.13
C VAL A 289 -37.04 -5.72 -4.34
N PRO A 290 -38.34 -5.57 -4.69
CA PRO A 290 -39.23 -6.71 -4.90
C PRO A 290 -38.71 -7.70 -5.93
N GLY A 291 -38.90 -9.00 -5.65
CA GLY A 291 -38.52 -10.08 -6.57
C GLY A 291 -37.02 -10.35 -6.62
N ASN A 292 -36.65 -11.33 -7.43
CA ASN A 292 -35.28 -11.78 -7.60
C ASN A 292 -34.58 -10.99 -8.71
N GLN A 293 -33.62 -10.15 -8.32
CA GLN A 293 -32.88 -9.27 -9.23
C GLN A 293 -31.63 -9.91 -9.86
N VAL A 294 -31.47 -11.23 -9.77
CA VAL A 294 -30.33 -11.93 -10.41
C VAL A 294 -30.21 -11.56 -11.89
N GLY A 295 -28.99 -11.22 -12.30
CA GLY A 295 -28.68 -10.81 -13.66
C GLY A 295 -28.63 -9.30 -13.87
N LYS A 296 -29.34 -8.51 -13.05
CA LYS A 296 -29.31 -7.04 -13.08
C LYS A 296 -27.97 -6.51 -12.58
N TYR A 297 -27.69 -5.26 -12.96
CA TYR A 297 -26.48 -4.55 -12.58
C TYR A 297 -26.79 -3.44 -11.59
N TYR A 298 -25.82 -3.08 -10.76
CA TYR A 298 -25.98 -2.06 -9.75
C TYR A 298 -24.65 -1.42 -9.35
N ASP A 299 -24.75 -0.22 -8.81
CA ASP A 299 -23.68 0.50 -8.14
C ASP A 299 -24.28 1.45 -7.08
N PHE A 300 -23.42 2.19 -6.38
CA PHE A 300 -23.82 3.14 -5.36
C PHE A 300 -23.24 4.53 -5.58
N THR A 301 -23.94 5.56 -5.12
CA THR A 301 -23.32 6.84 -4.78
C THR A 301 -23.32 7.03 -3.27
N VAL A 302 -22.21 7.53 -2.72
CA VAL A 302 -22.02 7.70 -1.28
C VAL A 302 -21.80 9.18 -0.97
N HIS A 303 -22.74 9.75 -0.25
CA HIS A 303 -22.83 11.18 0.00
C HIS A 303 -22.43 11.52 1.44
N GLY A 304 -21.87 12.72 1.62
CA GLY A 304 -21.45 13.17 2.94
C GLY A 304 -20.80 14.55 2.97
N PRO A 305 -20.39 15.00 4.16
CA PRO A 305 -19.84 16.33 4.37
C PRO A 305 -18.54 16.58 3.59
N ASN A 306 -18.37 17.80 3.07
CA ASN A 306 -17.17 18.26 2.37
C ASN A 306 -16.00 18.59 3.33
N ASP A 307 -15.83 17.81 4.39
CA ASP A 307 -14.76 18.03 5.34
C ASP A 307 -13.40 17.59 4.75
N PRO A 308 -12.27 18.22 5.15
CA PRO A 308 -10.95 17.88 4.63
C PRO A 308 -10.60 16.39 4.76
N GLY A 309 -10.18 15.78 3.65
CA GLY A 309 -9.81 14.36 3.58
C GLY A 309 -10.97 13.39 3.36
N ASN A 310 -12.21 13.89 3.27
CA ASN A 310 -13.33 13.10 2.76
C ASN A 310 -13.30 13.05 1.22
N TYR A 311 -13.95 12.05 0.63
CA TYR A 311 -14.06 11.87 -0.83
C TYR A 311 -15.48 11.43 -1.21
N PHE A 312 -16.49 12.02 -0.58
CA PHE A 312 -17.89 11.76 -0.90
C PHE A 312 -18.29 12.30 -2.27
N PHE A 313 -19.45 11.88 -2.76
CA PHE A 313 -19.96 12.19 -4.09
C PHE A 313 -19.94 13.69 -4.43
N GLU A 314 -20.22 14.56 -3.46
CA GLU A 314 -20.21 16.02 -3.61
C GLU A 314 -18.83 16.57 -4.01
N GLN A 315 -17.74 15.92 -3.56
CA GLN A 315 -16.36 16.29 -3.91
C GLN A 315 -15.84 15.53 -5.10
N ARG A 316 -16.26 14.27 -5.22
CA ARG A 316 -15.82 13.34 -6.25
C ARG A 316 -17.05 12.61 -6.77
N PRO A 317 -17.72 13.14 -7.82
CA PRO A 317 -18.99 12.62 -8.31
C PRO A 317 -18.79 11.32 -9.09
N VAL A 318 -18.48 10.25 -8.35
CA VAL A 318 -18.21 8.91 -8.88
C VAL A 318 -19.18 7.91 -8.27
N HIS A 319 -19.60 6.96 -9.11
CA HIS A 319 -20.28 5.77 -8.65
C HIS A 319 -19.23 4.78 -8.11
N VAL A 320 -19.58 4.05 -7.06
CA VAL A 320 -18.72 3.06 -6.43
C VAL A 320 -19.33 1.67 -6.55
N ASN A 321 -18.48 0.71 -6.88
CA ASN A 321 -18.83 -0.69 -6.87
C ASN A 321 -19.12 -1.21 -5.46
N ASP A 322 -19.90 -2.29 -5.39
CA ASP A 322 -20.07 -3.00 -4.13
C ASP A 322 -18.78 -3.75 -3.77
N PRO A 323 -18.13 -3.45 -2.63
CA PRO A 323 -16.95 -4.18 -2.18
C PRO A 323 -17.22 -5.66 -1.89
N TYR A 324 -18.49 -6.06 -1.78
CA TYR A 324 -18.97 -7.44 -1.59
C TYR A 324 -19.57 -8.04 -2.86
N ALA A 325 -19.45 -7.37 -4.02
CA ALA A 325 -19.91 -7.90 -5.30
C ALA A 325 -19.28 -9.26 -5.60
N ARG A 326 -20.06 -10.21 -6.11
CA ARG A 326 -19.55 -11.53 -6.56
C ARG A 326 -19.13 -11.55 -8.02
N ALA A 327 -19.65 -10.60 -8.81
CA ALA A 327 -19.17 -10.31 -10.15
C ALA A 327 -19.28 -8.83 -10.44
N ASN A 328 -18.32 -8.32 -11.20
CA ASN A 328 -18.34 -7.01 -11.83
C ASN A 328 -18.24 -7.21 -13.35
N VAL A 329 -18.61 -6.18 -14.11
CA VAL A 329 -18.43 -6.17 -15.57
C VAL A 329 -16.93 -6.19 -15.92
N ASP A 330 -16.17 -5.34 -15.22
CA ASP A 330 -14.72 -5.22 -15.25
C ASP A 330 -14.24 -4.47 -13.99
N ALA A 331 -12.99 -4.02 -13.96
CA ALA A 331 -12.41 -3.27 -12.85
C ALA A 331 -13.03 -1.89 -12.59
N GLN A 332 -13.81 -1.30 -13.49
CA GLN A 332 -14.42 0.03 -13.33
C GLN A 332 -15.93 0.01 -13.62
N GLY A 333 -16.42 -1.07 -14.22
CA GLY A 333 -17.80 -1.29 -14.60
C GLY A 333 -18.63 -1.81 -13.44
N ARG A 334 -19.96 -1.76 -13.62
CA ARG A 334 -20.96 -2.00 -12.58
C ARG A 334 -20.89 -3.40 -11.97
N SER A 335 -21.35 -3.51 -10.72
CA SER A 335 -21.51 -4.80 -10.05
C SER A 335 -22.75 -5.53 -10.58
N ARG A 336 -22.77 -6.86 -10.49
CA ARG A 336 -23.89 -7.69 -10.96
C ARG A 336 -24.48 -8.52 -9.82
N VAL A 337 -25.81 -8.59 -9.76
CA VAL A 337 -26.50 -9.48 -8.81
C VAL A 337 -26.32 -10.93 -9.30
N CYS A 338 -25.59 -11.73 -8.52
CA CYS A 338 -25.31 -13.12 -8.88
C CYS A 338 -26.24 -14.09 -8.15
N ALA A 339 -26.58 -15.18 -8.84
CA ALA A 339 -27.21 -16.32 -8.18
C ALA A 339 -26.26 -16.89 -7.10
N PRO A 340 -26.81 -17.49 -6.02
CA PRO A 340 -26.00 -18.26 -5.09
C PRO A 340 -25.22 -19.36 -5.82
N VAL A 341 -23.90 -19.36 -5.66
CA VAL A 341 -23.05 -20.44 -6.17
C VAL A 341 -23.08 -21.62 -5.21
N LYS A 342 -23.33 -22.83 -5.74
CA LYS A 342 -23.19 -24.07 -4.99
C LYS A 342 -21.69 -24.37 -4.77
N PRO A 343 -21.21 -24.52 -3.52
CA PRO A 343 -19.82 -24.88 -3.26
C PRO A 343 -19.47 -26.24 -3.91
N PRO A 344 -18.22 -26.43 -4.36
CA PRO A 344 -17.76 -27.75 -4.79
C PRO A 344 -17.78 -28.74 -3.62
N PRO A 345 -17.94 -30.05 -3.89
CA PRO A 345 -17.85 -31.06 -2.85
C PRO A 345 -16.44 -31.06 -2.21
N PRO A 346 -16.32 -31.44 -0.92
CA PRO A 346 -15.03 -31.56 -0.26
C PRO A 346 -14.18 -32.65 -0.93
N LEU A 347 -12.85 -32.51 -0.84
CA LEU A 347 -11.92 -33.52 -1.31
C LEU A 347 -12.13 -34.83 -0.52
N PRO A 348 -12.20 -36.00 -1.18
CA PRO A 348 -12.45 -37.28 -0.50
C PRO A 348 -11.45 -37.60 0.63
N GLN A 349 -10.19 -37.20 0.47
CA GLN A 349 -9.11 -37.43 1.43
C GLN A 349 -8.86 -36.22 2.35
N GLY A 350 -9.71 -35.20 2.28
CA GLY A 350 -9.51 -33.93 2.97
C GLY A 350 -8.38 -33.09 2.39
N ARG A 351 -8.00 -32.03 3.11
CA ARG A 351 -6.83 -31.21 2.78
C ARG A 351 -5.59 -31.85 3.43
N PRO A 352 -4.47 -31.97 2.72
CA PRO A 352 -3.21 -32.46 3.30
C PRO A 352 -2.79 -31.62 4.52
N ALA A 353 -2.02 -32.22 5.44
CA ALA A 353 -1.38 -31.45 6.50
C ALA A 353 -0.39 -30.45 5.88
N MET A 354 -0.14 -29.33 6.57
CA MET A 354 0.75 -28.28 6.04
C MET A 354 2.16 -28.78 5.71
N ALA A 355 2.67 -29.78 6.45
CA ALA A 355 3.97 -30.39 6.21
C ALA A 355 4.00 -31.28 4.96
N ASP A 356 2.84 -31.76 4.51
CA ASP A 356 2.67 -32.63 3.33
C ASP A 356 2.26 -31.83 2.08
N LEU A 357 2.17 -30.49 2.20
CA LEU A 357 1.75 -29.62 1.12
C LEU A 357 2.91 -29.37 0.15
N ILE A 358 2.79 -29.90 -1.06
CA ILE A 358 3.66 -29.60 -2.20
C ILE A 358 2.90 -28.63 -3.10
N ALA A 359 3.21 -27.34 -2.96
CA ALA A 359 2.59 -26.27 -3.73
C ALA A 359 3.36 -25.99 -5.03
N TYR A 360 2.62 -25.78 -6.11
CA TYR A 360 3.15 -25.31 -7.40
C TYR A 360 2.53 -23.96 -7.75
N GLU A 361 3.34 -22.90 -7.72
CA GLU A 361 2.88 -21.54 -8.06
C GLU A 361 2.82 -21.34 -9.58
N VAL A 362 1.71 -20.78 -10.06
CA VAL A 362 1.49 -20.62 -11.49
C VAL A 362 0.56 -19.45 -11.81
N HIS A 363 0.84 -18.77 -12.92
CA HIS A 363 -0.05 -17.77 -13.51
C HIS A 363 -0.91 -18.39 -14.61
N VAL A 364 -2.22 -18.10 -14.62
CA VAL A 364 -3.21 -18.72 -15.52
C VAL A 364 -2.84 -18.52 -17.00
N GLN A 365 -2.39 -17.31 -17.35
CA GLN A 365 -2.01 -16.99 -18.71
C GLN A 365 -0.71 -17.70 -19.11
N ASP A 366 0.34 -17.57 -18.33
CA ASP A 366 1.66 -18.15 -18.59
C ASP A 366 1.55 -19.67 -18.80
N PHE A 367 0.75 -20.32 -17.96
CA PHE A 367 0.54 -21.76 -17.99
C PHE A 367 -0.08 -22.26 -19.29
N THR A 368 -0.92 -21.44 -19.92
CA THR A 368 -1.77 -21.88 -21.03
C THR A 368 -1.33 -21.32 -22.39
N THR A 369 -0.69 -20.15 -22.42
CA THR A 369 -0.26 -19.48 -23.67
C THR A 369 0.61 -20.38 -24.55
N GLY A 370 1.52 -21.16 -23.96
CA GLY A 370 2.45 -22.03 -24.69
C GLY A 370 1.96 -23.47 -24.93
N LEU A 371 0.76 -23.85 -24.50
CA LEU A 371 0.33 -25.26 -24.58
C LEU A 371 -0.04 -25.67 -26.01
N THR A 372 0.71 -26.61 -26.58
CA THR A 372 0.41 -27.23 -27.88
C THR A 372 -0.90 -28.01 -27.81
N GLY A 373 -1.73 -27.90 -28.84
CA GLY A 373 -3.03 -28.58 -28.90
C GLY A 373 -4.17 -27.90 -28.12
N LEU A 374 -3.87 -26.88 -27.31
CA LEU A 374 -4.90 -26.06 -26.67
C LEU A 374 -5.51 -25.10 -27.70
N ALA A 375 -6.85 -25.03 -27.75
CA ALA A 375 -7.55 -24.09 -28.62
C ALA A 375 -7.23 -22.63 -28.25
N GLU A 376 -7.06 -21.78 -29.24
CA GLU A 376 -6.63 -20.38 -29.05
C GLU A 376 -7.54 -19.61 -28.09
N ASN A 377 -8.86 -19.79 -28.20
CA ASN A 377 -9.84 -19.16 -27.34
C ASN A 377 -9.85 -19.67 -25.88
N LYS A 378 -9.12 -20.75 -25.57
CA LYS A 378 -8.94 -21.26 -24.21
C LYS A 378 -7.60 -20.83 -23.59
N ARG A 379 -6.66 -20.31 -24.38
CA ARG A 379 -5.40 -19.74 -23.86
C ARG A 379 -5.72 -18.53 -22.98
N GLY A 380 -4.99 -18.39 -21.88
CA GLY A 380 -5.26 -17.35 -20.89
C GLY A 380 -6.37 -17.67 -19.90
N THR A 381 -7.06 -18.81 -20.01
CA THR A 381 -8.33 -19.04 -19.29
C THR A 381 -8.28 -20.15 -18.23
N PHE A 382 -9.15 -20.06 -17.22
CA PHE A 382 -9.35 -21.16 -16.26
C PHE A 382 -9.76 -22.46 -16.94
N ALA A 383 -10.59 -22.39 -17.98
CA ALA A 383 -11.00 -23.57 -18.75
C ALA A 383 -9.80 -24.23 -19.44
N GLY A 384 -8.89 -23.43 -20.02
CA GLY A 384 -7.66 -23.92 -20.64
C GLY A 384 -6.69 -24.57 -19.67
N MET A 385 -6.62 -24.08 -18.43
CA MET A 385 -5.82 -24.73 -17.38
C MET A 385 -6.29 -26.14 -17.03
N MET A 386 -7.57 -26.45 -17.25
CA MET A 386 -8.18 -27.75 -16.94
C MET A 386 -8.33 -28.64 -18.17
N GLU A 387 -7.79 -28.23 -19.33
CA GLU A 387 -7.91 -29.02 -20.56
C GLU A 387 -7.16 -30.35 -20.43
N PRO A 388 -7.84 -31.50 -20.57
CA PRO A 388 -7.21 -32.80 -20.39
C PRO A 388 -6.50 -33.26 -21.67
N ASN A 389 -5.64 -34.28 -21.55
CA ASN A 389 -5.06 -35.03 -22.67
C ASN A 389 -4.15 -34.22 -23.61
N LEU A 390 -3.61 -33.09 -23.15
CA LEU A 390 -2.64 -32.34 -23.93
C LEU A 390 -1.28 -33.05 -23.96
N ARG A 391 -0.65 -33.06 -25.14
CA ARG A 391 0.67 -33.67 -25.36
C ARG A 391 1.56 -32.74 -26.18
N ASN A 392 2.86 -32.75 -25.89
CA ASN A 392 3.84 -32.06 -26.73
C ASN A 392 4.23 -32.90 -27.96
N ALA A 393 5.13 -32.38 -28.80
CA ALA A 393 5.59 -33.08 -30.01
C ALA A 393 6.31 -34.42 -29.73
N ALA A 394 6.84 -34.60 -28.52
CA ALA A 394 7.48 -35.85 -28.08
C ALA A 394 6.47 -36.85 -27.46
N GLY A 395 5.19 -36.49 -27.36
CA GLY A 395 4.15 -37.32 -26.75
C GLY A 395 4.11 -37.27 -25.23
N GLU A 396 4.80 -36.32 -24.59
CA GLU A 396 4.80 -36.14 -23.13
C GLU A 396 3.59 -35.33 -22.68
N LYS A 397 3.09 -35.60 -21.46
CA LYS A 397 1.98 -34.84 -20.87
C LYS A 397 2.39 -33.40 -20.63
N ILE A 398 1.49 -32.47 -20.95
CA ILE A 398 1.63 -31.03 -20.67
C ILE A 398 0.34 -30.49 -20.05
N GLY A 399 0.38 -29.27 -19.52
CA GLY A 399 -0.79 -28.64 -18.91
C GLY A 399 -1.27 -29.38 -17.67
N PHE A 400 -2.59 -29.56 -17.53
CA PHE A 400 -3.20 -30.17 -16.35
C PHE A 400 -2.65 -31.57 -16.05
N ASP A 401 -2.52 -32.41 -17.08
CA ASP A 401 -2.03 -33.79 -16.93
C ASP A 401 -0.60 -33.85 -16.39
N HIS A 402 0.23 -32.85 -16.73
CA HIS A 402 1.59 -32.75 -16.21
C HIS A 402 1.59 -32.41 -14.72
N LEU A 403 0.71 -31.51 -14.27
CA LEU A 403 0.58 -31.19 -12.84
C LEU A 403 0.18 -32.43 -12.04
N VAL A 404 -0.75 -33.23 -12.57
CA VAL A 404 -1.16 -34.50 -11.93
C VAL A 404 0.00 -35.50 -11.91
N GLU A 405 0.75 -35.64 -13.01
CA GLU A 405 1.92 -36.53 -13.10
C GLU A 405 3.05 -36.12 -12.16
N LEU A 406 3.26 -34.82 -11.98
CA LEU A 406 4.26 -34.28 -11.06
C LEU A 406 3.98 -34.64 -9.60
N GLY A 407 2.73 -35.00 -9.27
CA GLY A 407 2.33 -35.45 -7.93
C GLY A 407 2.20 -34.30 -6.92
N ILE A 408 2.01 -33.07 -7.39
CA ILE A 408 1.78 -31.92 -6.52
C ILE A 408 0.45 -32.06 -5.78
N THR A 409 0.35 -31.47 -4.60
CA THR A 409 -0.88 -31.55 -3.79
C THR A 409 -1.69 -30.27 -3.83
N ALA A 410 -1.08 -29.15 -4.24
CA ALA A 410 -1.74 -27.85 -4.33
C ALA A 410 -1.23 -27.02 -5.52
N VAL A 411 -2.15 -26.45 -6.27
CA VAL A 411 -1.84 -25.42 -7.27
C VAL A 411 -2.07 -24.05 -6.62
N HIS A 412 -1.02 -23.24 -6.55
CA HIS A 412 -1.09 -21.87 -6.06
C HIS A 412 -1.23 -20.94 -7.27
N LEU A 413 -2.45 -20.48 -7.52
CA LEU A 413 -2.70 -19.51 -8.59
C LEU A 413 -2.24 -18.13 -8.13
N LEU A 414 -1.47 -17.44 -8.97
CA LEU A 414 -1.30 -15.98 -8.89
C LEU A 414 -2.68 -15.28 -8.88
N PRO A 415 -2.78 -14.02 -8.43
CA PRO A 415 -4.04 -13.32 -8.20
C PRO A 415 -5.11 -13.54 -9.27
N VAL A 416 -6.21 -14.18 -8.86
CA VAL A 416 -7.40 -14.46 -9.70
C VAL A 416 -8.57 -13.53 -9.40
N GLN A 417 -8.43 -12.69 -8.36
CA GLN A 417 -9.42 -11.66 -8.02
C GLN A 417 -9.43 -10.58 -9.10
N GLU A 418 -10.55 -9.86 -9.23
CA GLU A 418 -10.62 -8.75 -10.17
C GLU A 418 -9.60 -7.67 -9.79
N PHE A 419 -8.84 -7.24 -10.79
CA PHE A 419 -7.73 -6.32 -10.60
C PHE A 419 -7.76 -5.23 -11.65
N MET A 420 -7.18 -4.09 -11.33
CA MET A 420 -7.15 -2.93 -12.20
C MET A 420 -6.47 -3.29 -13.53
N HIS A 421 -7.26 -3.29 -14.60
CA HIS A 421 -6.82 -3.55 -15.95
C HIS A 421 -7.46 -2.54 -16.92
N TYR A 422 -6.87 -2.40 -18.09
CA TYR A 422 -7.38 -1.56 -19.17
C TYR A 422 -7.89 -2.43 -20.32
N PRO A 423 -8.87 -1.97 -21.11
CA PRO A 423 -9.21 -2.62 -22.37
C PRO A 423 -7.98 -2.77 -23.28
N ASP A 424 -7.84 -3.91 -23.95
CA ASP A 424 -6.67 -4.20 -24.79
C ASP A 424 -6.52 -3.23 -25.98
N GLU A 425 -7.63 -2.67 -26.46
CA GLU A 425 -7.64 -1.65 -27.52
C GLU A 425 -7.05 -0.33 -27.02
N GLU A 426 -7.55 0.20 -25.90
CA GLU A 426 -7.03 1.41 -25.28
C GLU A 426 -5.56 1.28 -24.87
N TRP A 427 -5.15 0.11 -24.36
CA TRP A 427 -3.74 -0.16 -24.02
C TRP A 427 -2.84 -0.10 -25.25
N ARG A 428 -3.26 -0.73 -26.35
CA ARG A 428 -2.50 -0.72 -27.61
C ARG A 428 -2.41 0.68 -28.17
N GLU A 429 -3.51 1.41 -28.22
CA GLU A 429 -3.55 2.80 -28.70
C GLU A 429 -2.62 3.70 -27.89
N ALA A 430 -2.68 3.60 -26.55
CA ALA A 430 -1.86 4.44 -25.67
C ALA A 430 -0.34 4.24 -25.84
N PHE A 431 0.10 3.04 -26.24
CA PHE A 431 1.51 2.68 -26.32
C PHE A 431 2.00 2.32 -27.73
N GLU A 432 1.17 2.48 -28.77
CA GLU A 432 1.52 2.13 -30.15
C GLU A 432 2.79 2.85 -30.61
N HIS A 433 2.90 4.13 -30.23
CA HIS A 433 4.00 5.02 -30.65
C HIS A 433 5.08 5.21 -29.58
N ASP A 434 5.05 4.46 -28.48
CA ASP A 434 6.08 4.52 -27.45
C ASP A 434 7.26 3.60 -27.83
N PRO A 435 8.46 4.14 -28.14
CA PRO A 435 9.59 3.34 -28.60
C PRO A 435 10.09 2.36 -27.53
N TYR A 436 10.01 2.72 -26.26
CA TYR A 436 10.44 1.87 -25.15
C TYR A 436 9.46 0.70 -24.98
N MET A 437 8.17 0.98 -24.95
CA MET A 437 7.14 -0.06 -24.80
C MET A 437 7.11 -1.01 -25.99
N SER A 438 7.28 -0.47 -27.20
CA SER A 438 7.35 -1.26 -28.44
C SER A 438 8.58 -2.16 -28.50
N ALA A 439 9.75 -1.65 -28.13
CA ALA A 439 10.98 -2.45 -28.08
C ALA A 439 10.90 -3.61 -27.06
N ARG A 440 10.05 -3.48 -26.04
CA ARG A 440 9.81 -4.51 -25.02
C ARG A 440 8.61 -5.42 -25.34
N GLY A 441 7.87 -5.16 -26.43
CA GLY A 441 6.63 -5.87 -26.77
C GLY A 441 5.46 -5.61 -25.83
N ILE A 442 5.61 -4.68 -24.88
CA ILE A 442 4.61 -4.35 -23.84
C ILE A 442 3.39 -3.66 -24.46
N ASN A 443 3.58 -2.93 -25.57
CA ASN A 443 2.49 -2.31 -26.29
C ASN A 443 1.52 -3.32 -26.91
N ARG A 444 1.92 -4.59 -27.12
CA ARG A 444 1.09 -5.61 -27.78
C ARG A 444 0.24 -6.42 -26.82
N GLU A 445 0.69 -6.59 -25.57
CA GLU A 445 0.03 -7.43 -24.57
C GLU A 445 -0.14 -6.67 -23.26
N ASN A 446 -1.38 -6.53 -22.79
CA ASN A 446 -1.69 -5.97 -21.48
C ASN A 446 -1.51 -7.02 -20.36
N TYR A 447 -0.33 -7.64 -20.35
CA TYR A 447 0.00 -8.68 -19.39
C TYR A 447 0.18 -8.10 -17.98
N GLN A 448 -0.44 -8.74 -16.99
CA GLN A 448 -0.26 -8.37 -15.58
C GLN A 448 -0.39 -9.58 -14.67
N TRP A 449 0.46 -9.64 -13.64
CA TRP A 449 0.37 -10.64 -12.56
C TRP A 449 -0.87 -10.51 -11.68
N GLY A 450 -1.58 -9.37 -11.71
CA GLY A 450 -2.87 -9.21 -11.02
C GLY A 450 -2.82 -8.69 -9.57
N TYR A 451 -1.66 -8.26 -9.07
CA TYR A 451 -1.52 -7.75 -7.70
C TYR A 451 -2.17 -6.37 -7.45
N ARG A 452 -2.72 -5.72 -8.48
CA ARG A 452 -3.46 -4.45 -8.38
C ARG A 452 -4.95 -4.69 -8.12
N ILE A 453 -5.27 -5.39 -7.03
CA ILE A 453 -6.63 -5.86 -6.73
C ILE A 453 -7.62 -4.68 -6.66
N TRP A 454 -8.73 -4.81 -7.39
CA TRP A 454 -9.83 -3.85 -7.39
C TRP A 454 -11.00 -4.35 -6.54
N ALA A 455 -11.42 -5.59 -6.75
CA ALA A 455 -12.55 -6.19 -6.03
C ALA A 455 -12.21 -7.60 -5.55
N ARG A 456 -12.28 -7.80 -4.22
CA ARG A 456 -11.79 -9.00 -3.53
C ARG A 456 -12.68 -10.23 -3.68
N SER A 457 -13.98 -10.03 -3.91
CA SER A 457 -14.98 -11.11 -4.00
C SER A 457 -15.37 -11.47 -5.43
N THR A 458 -14.81 -10.79 -6.42
CA THR A 458 -15.01 -11.04 -7.85
C THR A 458 -13.76 -11.68 -8.43
N ALA A 459 -13.91 -12.67 -9.31
CA ALA A 459 -12.79 -13.22 -10.08
C ALA A 459 -12.65 -12.49 -11.41
N ARG A 460 -11.42 -12.30 -11.89
CA ARG A 460 -11.16 -11.69 -13.21
C ARG A 460 -11.75 -12.55 -14.31
N LYS A 461 -12.36 -11.90 -15.30
CA LYS A 461 -12.76 -12.56 -16.54
C LYS A 461 -11.51 -12.91 -17.36
N THR A 462 -11.18 -14.19 -17.45
CA THR A 462 -10.03 -14.66 -18.23
C THR A 462 -10.47 -14.91 -19.69
N SER A 463 -10.51 -13.85 -20.51
CA SER A 463 -10.24 -13.81 -21.96
C SER A 463 -10.78 -12.49 -22.55
N SER A 464 -9.98 -11.85 -23.39
CA SER A 464 -10.30 -10.61 -24.11
C SER A 464 -10.81 -10.85 -25.54
N PHE A 465 -11.38 -12.02 -25.83
CA PHE A 465 -12.07 -12.30 -27.09
C PHE A 465 -13.34 -13.13 -26.84
N ALA A 466 -14.42 -12.47 -26.41
CA ALA A 466 -15.79 -12.97 -26.53
C ALA A 466 -16.80 -11.82 -26.31
N THR A 467 -16.67 -10.76 -27.10
CA THR A 467 -17.80 -9.87 -27.39
C THR A 467 -18.60 -10.53 -28.51
N TRP A 468 -19.93 -10.49 -28.40
CA TRP A 468 -20.95 -11.01 -29.32
C TRP A 468 -21.45 -12.44 -29.10
N TRP A 469 -22.60 -12.53 -28.42
CA TRP A 469 -23.59 -13.58 -28.68
C TRP A 469 -25.00 -12.96 -28.74
N PRO A 470 -25.60 -12.73 -29.91
CA PRO A 470 -27.05 -12.65 -30.02
C PRO A 470 -27.65 -14.07 -30.02
N PRO A 471 -28.89 -14.28 -29.55
CA PRO A 471 -29.47 -15.61 -29.39
C PRO A 471 -29.50 -16.37 -30.72
N PHE A 472 -29.01 -17.61 -30.69
CA PHE A 472 -28.98 -18.54 -31.81
C PHE A 472 -30.36 -18.68 -32.47
N THR A 473 -30.46 -18.33 -33.75
CA THR A 473 -31.41 -18.95 -34.68
C THR A 473 -30.64 -19.76 -35.72
N LYS A 474 -31.02 -21.03 -35.84
CA LYS A 474 -30.47 -22.05 -36.75
C LYS A 474 -30.30 -21.55 -38.20
N ARG A 475 -29.14 -21.78 -38.83
CA ARG A 475 -29.03 -22.43 -40.16
C ARG A 475 -27.58 -22.67 -40.62
N ALA A 476 -27.40 -23.89 -41.12
CA ALA A 476 -26.51 -24.45 -42.15
C ALA A 476 -25.22 -23.72 -42.60
N SER A 477 -24.14 -24.52 -42.64
CA SER A 477 -22.88 -24.32 -43.37
C SER A 477 -23.07 -23.97 -44.85
N PRO A 478 -22.08 -23.31 -45.49
CA PRO A 478 -21.19 -24.08 -46.37
C PRO A 478 -19.71 -23.67 -46.34
N SER A 479 -18.92 -24.63 -46.80
CA SER A 479 -17.48 -24.72 -47.03
C SER A 479 -16.89 -23.58 -47.86
N PHE A 480 -15.69 -23.10 -47.50
CA PHE A 480 -14.79 -22.42 -48.43
C PHE A 480 -13.33 -22.79 -48.17
N TRP A 481 -12.67 -23.29 -49.22
CA TRP A 481 -11.24 -23.55 -49.34
C TRP A 481 -10.51 -22.27 -49.75
N ILE A 482 -9.37 -21.95 -49.11
CA ILE A 482 -8.33 -21.12 -49.72
C ILE A 482 -6.96 -21.74 -49.42
N SER A 483 -6.24 -21.99 -50.51
CA SER A 483 -4.83 -22.40 -50.59
C SER A 483 -3.97 -21.15 -50.75
N SER A 484 -2.84 -21.07 -50.04
CA SER A 484 -1.63 -20.41 -50.56
C SER A 484 -0.38 -20.80 -49.76
N SER A 485 0.60 -21.27 -50.52
CA SER A 485 1.96 -21.68 -50.17
C SER A 485 2.92 -20.49 -50.22
N ILE A 486 3.81 -20.31 -49.23
CA ILE A 486 5.13 -19.66 -49.43
C ILE A 486 6.20 -20.32 -48.52
N THR A 487 7.31 -20.68 -49.15
CA THR A 487 8.51 -21.43 -48.72
C THR A 487 9.50 -20.57 -47.90
N PRO A 488 10.30 -21.14 -46.97
CA PRO A 488 11.45 -20.45 -46.37
C PRO A 488 12.78 -20.81 -47.08
N PRO A 489 13.81 -19.93 -47.08
CA PRO A 489 15.12 -20.27 -47.62
C PRO A 489 16.02 -20.99 -46.59
N ARG A 490 16.82 -21.92 -47.12
CA ARG A 490 17.93 -22.65 -46.47
C ARG A 490 19.24 -21.86 -46.57
N THR A 491 20.12 -22.06 -45.58
CA THR A 491 21.57 -22.45 -45.62
C THR A 491 22.17 -22.18 -44.22
N SER A 492 23.19 -22.85 -43.65
CA SER A 492 23.91 -24.12 -43.84
C SER A 492 24.88 -24.31 -42.65
N THR A 493 24.92 -25.52 -42.06
CA THR A 493 26.05 -26.32 -41.52
C THR A 493 27.24 -25.65 -40.80
N SER A 494 27.67 -26.09 -39.59
CA SER A 494 28.66 -27.18 -39.33
C SER A 494 28.76 -27.50 -37.82
N VAL A 495 28.35 -28.68 -37.33
CA VAL A 495 29.13 -29.90 -36.96
C VAL A 495 30.44 -29.70 -36.19
N ILE A 496 30.47 -30.13 -34.91
CA ILE A 496 31.57 -30.90 -34.29
C ILE A 496 30.95 -31.96 -33.35
N SER A 497 31.34 -33.22 -33.57
CA SER A 497 30.99 -34.42 -32.80
C SER A 497 32.10 -34.83 -31.84
N PHE A 498 31.79 -35.47 -30.71
CA PHE A 498 32.57 -36.58 -30.17
C PHE A 498 31.70 -37.52 -29.32
N SER A 499 32.00 -38.82 -29.40
CA SER A 499 31.20 -39.95 -28.95
C SER A 499 31.85 -40.69 -27.76
N THR A 500 31.21 -41.81 -27.37
CA THR A 500 31.62 -42.88 -26.43
C THR A 500 31.20 -42.64 -24.97
N SER A 501 30.68 -43.58 -24.19
CA SER A 501 30.31 -45.00 -24.36
C SER A 501 29.50 -45.45 -23.11
N ARG A 502 28.64 -46.46 -23.27
CA ARG A 502 27.98 -47.28 -22.22
C ARG A 502 28.98 -48.37 -21.74
N PRO A 503 28.79 -49.13 -20.61
CA PRO A 503 27.58 -49.95 -20.38
C PRO A 503 27.15 -50.36 -18.95
N SER A 504 25.91 -50.88 -18.88
CA SER A 504 25.27 -51.96 -18.06
C SER A 504 25.72 -52.27 -16.62
N THR A 505 24.81 -52.52 -15.66
CA THR A 505 24.09 -53.81 -15.42
C THR A 505 23.08 -53.59 -14.25
N ARG A 506 21.78 -53.91 -14.36
CA ARG A 506 21.03 -55.18 -14.10
C ARG A 506 20.81 -55.56 -12.62
N ASN A 507 19.53 -55.89 -12.35
CA ASN A 507 18.93 -56.81 -11.36
C ASN A 507 18.63 -56.31 -9.93
N THR A 508 17.65 -56.83 -9.17
CA THR A 508 16.26 -57.31 -9.35
C THR A 508 15.70 -57.56 -7.92
N THR A 509 14.39 -57.40 -7.73
CA THR A 509 13.46 -58.20 -6.85
C THR A 509 13.23 -57.91 -5.34
N THR A 510 11.92 -57.91 -5.02
CA THR A 510 11.18 -58.42 -3.81
C THR A 510 11.40 -57.73 -2.46
N ALA A 511 10.42 -57.06 -1.84
CA ALA A 511 9.07 -57.42 -1.35
C ALA A 511 9.05 -58.34 -0.12
N LEU A 512 8.34 -57.87 0.93
CA LEU A 512 7.60 -58.57 2.02
C LEU A 512 7.61 -57.65 3.27
N THR A 513 6.52 -56.91 3.54
CA THR A 513 5.38 -57.22 4.44
C THR A 513 5.65 -57.22 5.94
N ALA A 514 4.73 -56.51 6.63
CA ALA A 514 4.16 -56.79 7.96
C ALA A 514 5.06 -56.49 9.17
N SER A 515 4.57 -56.04 10.33
CA SER A 515 3.21 -55.80 10.83
C SER A 515 3.28 -55.00 12.14
N CYS A 516 2.18 -54.28 12.42
CA CYS A 516 1.57 -53.94 13.72
C CYS A 516 2.30 -54.19 15.04
N SER A 517 2.06 -53.24 15.97
CA SER A 517 1.67 -53.39 17.39
C SER A 517 2.43 -52.35 18.23
N SER A 518 1.83 -51.22 18.60
CA SER A 518 0.93 -51.02 19.76
C SER A 518 1.67 -50.46 20.97
N LEU A 519 0.96 -49.59 21.72
CA LEU A 519 1.17 -49.20 23.11
C LEU A 519 2.04 -47.94 23.37
N ALA A 520 1.32 -46.82 23.52
CA ALA A 520 1.59 -45.77 24.52
C ALA A 520 1.52 -46.39 25.95
N PRO A 521 1.98 -45.76 27.07
CA PRO A 521 1.70 -44.35 27.38
C PRO A 521 2.70 -43.60 28.32
N SER A 522 2.31 -42.35 28.60
CA SER A 522 2.58 -41.56 29.82
C SER A 522 3.94 -40.86 29.93
N ALA A 523 3.91 -39.52 29.93
CA ALA A 523 4.10 -38.66 31.12
C ALA A 523 5.60 -38.48 31.43
N THR A 524 6.19 -37.31 31.26
CA THR A 524 6.14 -36.19 32.20
C THR A 524 7.09 -35.10 31.70
N LYS A 525 6.75 -33.83 31.90
CA LYS A 525 7.73 -32.72 31.82
C LYS A 525 8.59 -32.76 33.09
N PRO A 526 9.85 -32.30 33.00
CA PRO A 526 10.19 -31.16 33.85
C PRO A 526 11.04 -30.08 33.16
N ASN A 527 11.09 -28.97 33.89
CA ASN A 527 11.57 -27.64 33.57
C ASN A 527 13.05 -27.49 34.00
N ARG A 528 13.90 -26.78 33.24
CA ARG A 528 15.08 -25.97 33.69
C ARG A 528 15.85 -25.46 32.46
N LYS A 529 15.88 -24.15 32.22
CA LYS A 529 16.90 -23.14 32.64
C LYS A 529 18.32 -23.36 32.10
N THR A 530 18.67 -22.46 31.17
CA THR A 530 19.91 -21.64 31.05
C THR A 530 21.28 -22.30 30.86
N GLY A 531 22.00 -21.89 29.80
CA GLY A 531 23.44 -21.60 29.90
C GLY A 531 24.36 -21.97 28.72
N ARG A 532 24.61 -20.99 27.84
CA ARG A 532 25.91 -20.58 27.25
C ARG A 532 26.77 -21.51 26.33
N TRP A 533 26.91 -21.04 25.09
CA TRP A 533 28.10 -20.83 24.21
C TRP A 533 29.09 -21.97 23.89
N TYR A 534 29.27 -22.22 22.57
CA TYR A 534 30.56 -22.20 21.89
C TYR A 534 30.43 -21.69 20.44
N SER A 535 31.45 -20.93 20.02
CA SER A 535 31.81 -20.35 18.72
C SER A 535 32.12 -21.42 17.64
N ALA A 536 32.33 -21.21 16.34
CA ALA A 536 32.55 -20.09 15.41
C ALA A 536 32.30 -20.62 13.98
N GLY A 537 32.06 -19.74 13.01
CA GLY A 537 32.08 -20.10 11.57
C GLY A 537 31.39 -19.09 10.66
N SER A 538 32.15 -18.10 10.20
CA SER A 538 31.98 -17.25 9.00
C SER A 538 31.29 -17.97 7.81
N SER A 539 30.49 -17.37 6.92
CA SER A 539 30.30 -15.99 6.46
C SER A 539 29.06 -15.90 5.52
N ILE A 540 28.65 -14.66 5.20
CA ILE A 540 27.73 -14.20 4.13
C ILE A 540 26.23 -14.23 4.46
N SER A 541 25.73 -13.10 5.00
CA SER A 541 24.31 -12.80 5.14
C SER A 541 23.89 -11.68 4.16
N ALA A 542 22.97 -11.99 3.25
CA ALA A 542 22.10 -10.99 2.64
C ALA A 542 20.94 -10.72 3.60
N SER A 543 20.84 -9.48 4.08
CA SER A 543 19.83 -9.04 5.04
C SER A 543 18.53 -8.63 4.33
N SER A 544 17.43 -9.33 4.60
CA SER A 544 16.08 -8.75 4.54
C SER A 544 15.40 -8.96 5.89
N SER A 545 15.23 -7.86 6.60
CA SER A 545 14.61 -7.80 7.92
C SER A 545 13.09 -7.87 7.81
N TRP A 546 12.49 -8.99 8.19
CA TRP A 546 11.08 -9.04 8.59
C TRP A 546 11.01 -9.14 10.11
N ARG A 547 10.43 -8.11 10.73
CA ARG A 547 10.13 -8.11 12.18
C ARG A 547 8.88 -8.95 12.43
N ASN A 548 9.02 -9.86 13.39
CA ASN A 548 7.95 -10.58 14.05
C ASN A 548 6.88 -9.62 14.61
N THR A 549 5.61 -9.92 14.31
CA THR A 549 4.47 -9.58 15.16
C THR A 549 3.79 -10.86 15.61
N ALA A 550 3.47 -10.89 16.90
CA ALA A 550 3.08 -12.03 17.72
C ALA A 550 1.94 -12.90 17.17
N SER A 551 2.15 -14.21 17.21
CA SER A 551 1.11 -15.23 17.12
C SER A 551 0.20 -15.16 18.36
N THR A 552 -1.09 -14.92 18.15
CA THR A 552 -2.12 -15.21 19.15
C THR A 552 -2.90 -16.43 18.65
N ALA A 553 -2.81 -17.52 19.40
CA ALA A 553 -3.48 -18.78 19.10
C ALA A 553 -5.00 -18.64 19.30
N PHE A 554 -5.78 -18.96 18.28
CA PHE A 554 -7.22 -19.18 18.40
C PHE A 554 -7.49 -20.67 18.60
N ALA A 555 -7.98 -21.03 19.78
CA ALA A 555 -8.59 -22.33 20.04
C ALA A 555 -10.01 -22.35 19.43
N LEU A 556 -10.25 -23.30 18.53
CA LEU A 556 -11.58 -23.58 17.98
C LEU A 556 -12.35 -24.47 18.97
N ILE A 557 -13.46 -23.97 19.48
CA ILE A 557 -14.51 -24.76 20.11
C ILE A 557 -15.63 -24.89 19.07
N SER A 558 -15.95 -26.13 18.70
CA SER A 558 -17.07 -26.50 17.82
C SER A 558 -18.33 -26.66 18.66
N PRO A 559 -19.51 -26.15 18.25
CA PRO A 559 -20.77 -26.59 18.82
C PRO A 559 -21.37 -27.74 18.01
N ALA A 560 -22.01 -28.65 18.76
CA ALA A 560 -22.93 -29.68 18.29
C ALA A 560 -24.30 -29.09 17.93
#